data_AF-A0A8S4A4N7-F1
#
_entry.id   AF-A0A8S4A4N7-F1
#
_cell.length_a   1.000
_cell.length_b   1.000
_cell.length_c   1.000
_cell.angle_alpha   90.00
_cell.angle_beta   90.00
_cell.angle_gamma   90.00
#
_symmetry.space_group_name_H-M   'P 1'
#
loop_
_entity.id
_entity.type
_entity.pdbx_description
1 polymer ?
#
loop_
_entity_poly.entity_id
_entity_poly.type
_entity_poly.pdbx_seq_one_letter_code
_entity_poly.pdbx_strand_id
1 'polypeptide(L)'
;MSAVLMTPVKEGRQGNPWKFSPCSINAFKDYLRGVTCTRSKNVLPAPPDGQRSGELLSKDSQCRLAQRDARSSFCQSMQELNGGMSRVCGGMYCKVPDKENTCQSTLPQEFTSCDTNKWCVAGRCVSKNEDSATSNATTAKSRQQTPRKSSSPTFIPIVTTDSGITEAT
;
A
#
# COMPACT_ATOMS: atom_id res chain seq x y z
N MET A 1 28.58 2.06 4.12
CA MET A 1 27.51 1.61 5.03
C MET A 1 26.19 1.87 4.33
N SER A 2 25.43 0.83 3.96
CA SER A 2 24.15 0.98 3.25
C SER A 2 23.05 1.09 4.29
N ALA A 3 22.42 2.26 4.42
CA ALA A 3 21.24 2.42 5.27
C ALA A 3 20.09 1.63 4.64
N VAL A 4 19.79 0.45 5.18
CA VAL A 4 18.47 -0.16 4.99
C VAL A 4 17.51 0.79 5.69
N LEU A 5 16.73 1.56 4.94
CA LEU A 5 15.70 2.46 5.45
C LEU A 5 14.61 1.62 6.14
N MET A 6 14.85 1.26 7.39
CA MET A 6 13.86 0.67 8.27
C MET A 6 12.97 1.78 8.85
N THR A 7 12.25 2.48 7.97
CA THR A 7 11.13 3.30 8.42
C THR A 7 9.95 2.38 8.66
N PRO A 8 9.52 2.17 9.92
CA PRO A 8 8.33 1.38 10.21
C PRO A 8 7.14 2.02 9.48
N VAL A 9 6.41 1.20 8.73
CA VAL A 9 5.27 1.70 7.97
C VAL A 9 4.15 2.01 8.95
N LYS A 10 3.77 3.29 9.03
CA LYS A 10 2.70 3.73 9.93
C LYS A 10 1.42 2.93 9.66
N GLU A 11 0.71 2.63 10.74
CA GLU A 11 -0.56 1.93 10.68
C GLU A 11 -1.55 2.72 9.79
N GLY A 12 -2.15 2.07 8.78
CA GLY A 12 -2.96 2.72 7.73
C GLY A 12 -2.19 3.09 6.45
N ARG A 13 -0.86 2.93 6.41
CA ARG A 13 -0.02 3.14 5.21
C ARG A 13 0.70 1.89 4.72
N GLN A 14 0.34 0.70 5.23
CA GLN A 14 1.04 -0.56 4.97
C GLN A 14 1.24 -0.84 3.47
N GLY A 15 0.35 -0.34 2.60
CA GLY A 15 0.44 -0.53 1.15
C GLY A 15 1.00 0.59 0.30
N ASN A 16 1.40 1.71 0.90
CA ASN A 16 2.08 2.77 0.18
C ASN A 16 3.08 3.48 1.09
N PRO A 17 4.13 2.77 1.53
CA PRO A 17 5.17 3.38 2.35
C PRO A 17 6.01 4.40 1.57
N TRP A 18 6.14 4.21 0.26
CA TRP A 18 6.98 5.04 -0.62
C TRP A 18 6.14 6.01 -1.44
N LYS A 19 5.80 7.15 -0.86
CA LYS A 19 5.16 8.26 -1.59
C LYS A 19 6.20 9.26 -2.05
N PHE A 20 6.15 9.63 -3.33
CA PHE A 20 6.93 10.74 -3.85
C PHE A 20 6.44 12.08 -3.27
N SER A 21 7.37 13.01 -3.07
CA SER A 21 7.05 14.37 -2.66
C SER A 21 6.28 15.11 -3.78
N PRO A 22 5.51 16.17 -3.45
CA PRO A 22 4.89 17.01 -4.47
C PRO A 22 5.91 17.58 -5.47
N CYS A 23 7.11 17.96 -5.02
CA CYS A 23 8.18 18.45 -5.88
C CYS A 23 8.63 17.39 -6.89
N SER A 24 8.85 16.15 -6.45
CA SER A 24 9.21 15.04 -7.32
C SER A 24 8.11 14.76 -8.35
N ILE A 25 6.84 14.77 -7.91
CA ILE A 25 5.69 14.57 -8.80
C ILE A 25 5.63 15.66 -9.88
N ASN A 26 5.85 16.92 -9.52
CA ASN A 26 5.85 18.02 -10.49
C ASN A 26 7.00 17.89 -11.48
N ALA A 27 8.21 17.61 -10.99
CA ALA A 27 9.37 17.38 -11.86
C ALA A 27 9.13 16.23 -12.86
N PHE A 28 8.54 15.11 -12.42
CA PHE A 28 8.18 14.01 -13.30
C PHE A 28 7.15 14.43 -14.35
N LYS A 29 6.10 15.16 -13.94
CA LYS A 29 5.08 15.66 -14.88
C LYS A 29 5.69 16.57 -15.94
N ASP A 30 6.55 17.49 -15.54
CA ASP A 30 7.18 18.43 -16.46
C ASP A 30 8.09 17.70 -17.46
N TYR A 31 8.91 16.76 -16.98
CA TYR A 31 9.78 15.95 -17.84
C TYR A 31 8.96 15.08 -18.83
N LEU A 32 7.92 14.41 -18.34
CA LEU A 32 7.09 13.51 -19.15
C LEU A 32 6.29 14.23 -20.25
N ARG A 33 6.11 15.56 -20.18
CA ARG A 33 5.52 16.33 -21.31
C ARG A 33 6.43 16.32 -22.54
N GLY A 34 7.75 16.27 -22.35
CA GLY A 34 8.75 16.37 -23.41
C GLY A 34 9.20 15.04 -24.02
N VAL A 35 8.84 13.90 -23.42
CA VAL A 35 9.25 12.57 -23.89
C VAL A 35 8.09 11.78 -24.50
N THR A 36 8.39 11.05 -25.58
CA THR A 36 7.41 10.22 -26.33
C THR A 36 7.71 8.73 -26.26
N CYS A 37 8.95 8.34 -25.96
CA CYS A 37 9.42 6.94 -25.95
C CYS A 37 8.71 6.05 -24.92
N THR A 38 8.11 6.63 -23.87
CA THR A 38 7.36 5.92 -22.82
C THR A 38 5.86 5.83 -23.09
N ARG A 39 5.36 6.39 -24.21
CA ARG A 39 3.94 6.36 -24.56
C ARG A 39 3.47 4.99 -25.09
N SER A 40 4.42 4.15 -25.52
CA SER A 40 4.10 2.80 -25.97
C SER A 40 3.52 1.98 -24.83
N LYS A 41 2.40 1.29 -25.07
CA LYS A 41 1.76 0.40 -24.11
C LYS A 41 2.36 -1.01 -24.16
N ASN A 42 3.70 -1.10 -24.22
CA ASN A 42 4.39 -2.39 -24.07
C ASN A 42 4.26 -2.84 -22.61
N VAL A 43 3.07 -3.33 -22.26
CA VAL A 43 2.78 -3.89 -20.95
C VAL A 43 3.38 -5.29 -20.97
N LEU A 44 4.52 -5.44 -20.29
CA LEU A 44 5.01 -6.77 -19.95
C LEU A 44 3.95 -7.44 -19.07
N PRO A 45 3.64 -8.73 -19.30
CA PRO A 45 2.74 -9.45 -18.42
C PRO A 45 3.31 -9.41 -17.00
N ALA A 46 2.43 -9.35 -16.01
CA ALA A 46 2.84 -9.57 -14.64
C ALA A 46 3.57 -10.92 -14.55
N PRO A 47 4.58 -11.07 -13.68
CA PRO A 47 5.20 -12.36 -13.42
C PRO A 47 4.09 -13.38 -13.10
N PRO A 48 4.13 -14.57 -13.70
CA PRO A 48 3.15 -15.60 -13.39
C PRO A 48 3.24 -16.01 -11.92
N ASP A 49 2.18 -16.66 -11.44
CA ASP A 49 2.14 -17.24 -10.09
C ASP A 49 3.36 -18.14 -9.86
N GLY A 50 3.90 -18.09 -8.65
CA GLY A 50 5.13 -18.78 -8.29
C GLY A 50 6.42 -18.09 -8.76
N GLN A 51 6.34 -17.02 -9.55
CA GLN A 51 7.52 -16.20 -9.93
C GLN A 51 7.56 -14.83 -9.27
N ARG A 52 6.58 -14.51 -8.42
CA ARG A 52 6.56 -13.23 -7.71
C ARG A 52 7.53 -13.27 -6.52
N SER A 53 8.07 -12.10 -6.17
CA SER A 53 9.19 -11.98 -5.23
C SER A 53 9.00 -12.70 -3.88
N GLY A 54 7.86 -12.51 -3.20
CA GLY A 54 7.55 -13.17 -1.92
C GLY A 54 7.08 -14.62 -2.04
N GLU A 55 6.79 -15.10 -3.26
CA GLU A 55 6.53 -16.52 -3.51
C GLU A 55 7.85 -17.28 -3.69
N LEU A 56 8.82 -16.68 -4.36
CA LEU A 56 10.17 -17.24 -4.56
C LEU A 56 11.03 -17.19 -3.30
N LEU A 57 10.92 -16.12 -2.53
CA LEU A 57 11.73 -15.91 -1.34
C LEU A 57 10.92 -16.24 -0.09
N SER A 58 11.27 -17.35 0.57
CA SER A 58 10.75 -17.65 1.90
C SER A 58 11.08 -16.54 2.90
N LYS A 59 10.32 -16.46 4.02
CA LYS A 59 10.57 -15.46 5.06
C LYS A 59 12.00 -15.51 5.59
N ASP A 60 12.55 -16.70 5.76
CA ASP A 60 13.95 -16.88 6.18
C ASP A 60 14.92 -16.32 5.14
N SER A 61 14.69 -16.59 3.85
CA SER A 61 15.53 -16.03 2.78
C SER A 61 15.47 -14.51 2.75
N GLN A 62 14.27 -13.94 2.93
CA GLN A 62 14.10 -12.49 3.03
C GLN A 62 14.80 -11.92 4.28
N CYS A 63 14.80 -12.62 5.41
CA CYS A 63 15.55 -12.22 6.59
C CYS A 63 17.07 -12.25 6.38
N ARG A 64 17.60 -13.31 5.74
CA ARG A 64 19.02 -13.38 5.36
C ARG A 64 19.44 -12.22 4.46
N LEU A 65 18.59 -11.86 3.49
CA LEU A 65 18.81 -10.73 2.60
C LEU A 65 18.75 -9.39 3.35
N ALA A 66 17.76 -9.20 4.22
CA ALA A 66 17.56 -7.96 4.97
C ALA A 66 18.71 -7.71 5.96
N GLN A 67 19.16 -8.75 6.66
CA GLN A 67 20.26 -8.67 7.63
C GLN A 67 21.65 -8.85 7.00
N ARG A 68 21.71 -9.25 5.73
CA ARG A 68 22.96 -9.61 5.01
C ARG A 68 23.79 -10.66 5.75
N ASP A 69 23.12 -11.61 6.41
CA ASP A 69 23.75 -12.69 7.17
C ASP A 69 22.97 -13.98 7.01
N ALA A 70 23.65 -15.07 6.66
CA ALA A 70 23.07 -16.38 6.42
C ALA A 70 22.43 -17.02 7.66
N ARG A 71 22.81 -16.59 8.86
CA ARG A 71 22.28 -17.07 10.15
C ARG A 71 20.98 -16.39 10.55
N SER A 72 20.58 -15.31 9.86
CA SER A 72 19.29 -14.68 10.12
C SER A 72 18.14 -15.56 9.62
N SER A 73 17.04 -15.58 10.37
CA SER A 73 15.82 -16.33 10.05
C SER A 73 14.60 -15.56 10.52
N PHE A 74 13.42 -15.98 10.05
CA PHE A 74 12.16 -15.50 10.56
C PHE A 74 12.04 -15.82 12.06
N CYS A 75 11.57 -14.84 12.81
CA CYS A 75 11.45 -14.89 14.26
C CYS A 75 9.99 -15.08 14.65
N GLN A 76 9.55 -16.35 14.58
CA GLN A 76 8.15 -16.72 14.81
C GLN A 76 7.65 -16.32 16.19
N SER A 77 8.43 -16.55 17.24
CA SER A 77 8.04 -16.20 18.62
C SER A 77 7.74 -14.71 18.76
N MET A 78 8.59 -13.84 18.22
CA MET A 78 8.34 -12.40 18.24
C MET A 78 7.18 -12.01 17.33
N GLN A 79 6.98 -12.68 16.20
CA GLN A 79 5.80 -12.44 15.36
C GLN A 79 4.51 -12.73 16.13
N GLU A 80 4.43 -13.87 16.81
CA GLU A 80 3.25 -14.27 17.60
C GLU A 80 2.92 -13.27 18.70
N LEU A 81 3.95 -12.79 19.43
CA LEU A 81 3.80 -11.74 20.45
C LEU A 81 3.32 -10.40 19.87
N ASN A 82 3.53 -10.15 18.58
CA ASN A 82 3.22 -8.88 17.91
C ASN A 82 2.04 -9.00 16.93
N GLY A 83 1.04 -9.81 17.28
CA GLY A 83 -0.21 -9.95 16.53
C GLY A 83 -0.19 -11.04 15.46
N GLY A 84 0.82 -11.91 15.50
CA GLY A 84 0.87 -13.15 14.74
C GLY A 84 0.96 -12.97 13.23
N MET A 85 0.59 -14.04 12.53
CA MET A 85 0.77 -14.19 11.09
C MET A 85 -0.04 -13.17 10.26
N SER A 86 -1.20 -12.73 10.77
CA SER A 86 -2.04 -11.71 10.12
C SER A 86 -1.37 -10.34 10.00
N ARG A 87 -0.40 -10.03 10.87
CA ARG A 87 0.36 -8.76 10.87
C ARG A 87 1.67 -8.80 10.10
N VAL A 88 2.06 -9.94 9.55
CA VAL A 88 3.32 -10.11 8.80
C VAL A 88 3.50 -9.05 7.72
N CYS A 89 2.42 -8.71 6.99
CA CYS A 89 2.48 -7.79 5.87
C CYS A 89 2.77 -6.33 6.25
N GLY A 90 2.52 -5.95 7.50
CA GLY A 90 2.93 -4.65 8.04
C GLY A 90 4.37 -4.62 8.56
N GLY A 91 4.97 -5.79 8.75
CA GLY A 91 6.32 -5.97 9.26
C GLY A 91 6.50 -7.41 9.77
N MET A 92 7.56 -8.07 9.31
CA MET A 92 7.97 -9.39 9.77
C MET A 92 9.23 -9.28 10.62
N TYR A 93 9.35 -10.11 11.65
CA TYR A 93 10.51 -10.10 12.52
C TYR A 93 11.59 -11.08 12.04
N CYS A 94 12.83 -10.61 12.00
CA CYS A 94 14.01 -11.39 11.65
C CYS A 94 14.99 -11.44 12.82
N LYS A 95 15.59 -12.61 13.08
CA LYS A 95 16.64 -12.75 14.08
C LYS A 95 17.86 -11.92 13.70
N VAL A 96 18.41 -11.20 14.67
CA VAL A 96 19.67 -10.47 14.53
C VAL A 96 20.80 -11.44 14.89
N PRO A 97 21.74 -11.70 13.96
CA PRO A 97 22.91 -12.53 14.26
C PRO A 97 23.72 -11.97 15.44
N ASP A 98 24.40 -12.85 16.17
CA ASP A 98 25.28 -12.51 17.32
C ASP A 98 24.58 -11.83 18.50
N LYS A 99 23.25 -11.76 18.49
CA LYS A 99 22.44 -11.29 19.62
C LYS A 99 21.39 -12.32 19.97
N GLU A 100 21.53 -12.96 21.11
CA GLU A 100 20.53 -13.90 21.58
C GLU A 100 19.16 -13.22 21.73
N ASN A 101 18.13 -13.92 21.26
CA ASN A 101 16.72 -13.54 21.38
C ASN A 101 16.36 -12.13 20.85
N THR A 102 17.22 -11.53 20.04
CA THR A 102 16.97 -10.20 19.47
C THR A 102 16.40 -10.36 18.07
N CYS A 103 15.23 -9.79 17.84
CA CYS A 103 14.59 -9.77 16.53
C CYS A 103 14.29 -8.33 16.10
N GLN A 104 14.56 -8.05 14.83
CA GLN A 104 14.36 -6.75 14.21
C GLN A 104 13.27 -6.85 13.15
N SER A 105 12.38 -5.86 13.11
CA SER A 105 11.31 -5.80 12.11
C SER A 105 11.88 -5.42 10.74
N THR A 106 11.42 -6.10 9.69
CA THR A 106 11.68 -5.76 8.29
C THR A 106 10.38 -5.86 7.51
N LEU A 107 10.29 -5.16 6.37
CA LEU A 107 9.14 -5.31 5.48
C LEU A 107 9.28 -6.59 4.66
N PRO A 108 8.24 -7.44 4.63
CA PRO A 108 8.23 -8.56 3.70
C PRO A 108 8.07 -8.05 2.26
N GLN A 109 8.52 -8.86 1.31
CA GLN A 109 8.26 -8.65 -0.11
C GLN A 109 6.77 -8.85 -0.42
N GLU A 110 6.30 -8.22 -1.49
CA GLU A 110 4.97 -8.48 -2.04
C GLU A 110 4.82 -9.98 -2.35
N PHE A 111 3.62 -10.50 -2.12
CA PHE A 111 3.22 -11.91 -2.25
C PHE A 111 3.84 -12.88 -1.24
N THR A 112 4.49 -12.38 -0.18
CA THR A 112 4.93 -13.21 0.94
C THR A 112 3.74 -13.85 1.65
N SER A 113 3.79 -15.15 1.94
CA SER A 113 2.72 -15.84 2.67
C SER A 113 2.52 -15.26 4.08
N CYS A 114 1.30 -14.87 4.39
CA CYS A 114 0.91 -14.31 5.69
C CYS A 114 -0.10 -15.18 6.44
N ASP A 115 -0.71 -16.16 5.78
CA ASP A 115 -1.60 -17.16 6.38
C ASP A 115 -1.81 -18.30 5.36
N THR A 116 -2.57 -19.32 5.76
CA THR A 116 -3.05 -20.35 4.84
C THR A 116 -3.87 -19.72 3.73
N ASN A 117 -3.44 -19.93 2.47
CA ASN A 117 -4.07 -19.36 1.27
C ASN A 117 -4.15 -17.82 1.23
N LYS A 118 -3.26 -17.13 1.96
CA LYS A 118 -3.15 -15.66 1.93
C LYS A 118 -1.73 -15.20 1.71
N TRP A 119 -1.59 -14.01 1.15
CA TRP A 119 -0.30 -13.36 0.91
C TRP A 119 -0.35 -11.85 1.13
N CYS A 120 0.82 -11.24 1.19
CA CYS A 120 0.96 -9.80 1.36
C CYS A 120 0.76 -9.08 0.04
N VAL A 121 -0.29 -8.26 -0.04
CA VAL A 121 -0.51 -7.34 -1.17
C VAL A 121 -0.70 -5.94 -0.61
N ALA A 122 0.15 -5.01 -1.04
CA ALA A 122 0.18 -3.65 -0.53
C ALA A 122 0.13 -3.65 1.02
N GLY A 123 1.04 -4.41 1.63
CA GLY A 123 1.18 -4.55 3.09
C GLY A 123 -0.05 -5.05 3.84
N ARG A 124 -1.05 -5.61 3.15
CA ARG A 124 -2.22 -6.28 3.73
C ARG A 124 -2.17 -7.77 3.47
N CYS A 125 -2.63 -8.56 4.44
CA CYS A 125 -2.79 -9.99 4.26
C CYS A 125 -4.13 -10.25 3.56
N VAL A 126 -4.08 -10.58 2.27
CA VAL A 126 -5.27 -10.78 1.41
C VAL A 126 -5.36 -12.23 0.94
N SER A 127 -6.57 -12.69 0.63
CA SER A 127 -6.77 -14.02 0.06
C SER A 127 -6.15 -14.11 -1.33
N LYS A 128 -5.52 -15.25 -1.65
CA LYS A 128 -5.01 -15.52 -3.01
C LYS A 128 -6.11 -15.39 -4.08
N ASN A 129 -7.34 -15.74 -3.74
CA ASN A 129 -8.49 -15.65 -4.64
C ASN A 129 -8.93 -14.20 -4.93
N GLU A 130 -8.74 -13.29 -3.97
CA GLU A 130 -9.08 -11.87 -4.12
C GLU A 130 -8.07 -11.13 -5.00
N ASP A 131 -6.81 -11.56 -4.98
CA ASP A 131 -5.75 -10.98 -5.80
C ASP A 131 -5.87 -11.39 -7.28
N SER A 132 -6.22 -12.65 -7.56
CA SER A 132 -6.42 -13.16 -8.93
C SER A 132 -7.60 -12.53 -9.68
N ALA A 133 -8.51 -11.84 -8.98
CA ALA A 133 -9.59 -11.08 -9.62
C ALA A 133 -9.08 -9.78 -10.30
N THR A 134 -7.87 -9.33 -9.97
CA THR A 134 -7.28 -8.10 -10.52
C THR A 134 -6.42 -8.34 -11.76
N SER A 135 -5.98 -9.58 -12.02
CA SER A 135 -5.18 -9.92 -13.21
C SER A 135 -6.01 -10.17 -14.48
N ASN A 136 -7.34 -10.39 -14.37
CA ASN A 136 -8.23 -10.61 -15.51
C ASN A 136 -9.25 -9.48 -15.78
N ALA A 137 -9.16 -8.33 -15.10
CA ALA A 137 -10.04 -7.20 -15.34
C ALA A 137 -9.48 -6.21 -16.39
N THR A 138 -9.19 -6.70 -17.59
CA THR A 138 -9.26 -5.87 -18.81
C THR A 138 -10.61 -6.10 -19.47
N THR A 139 -11.68 -5.63 -18.81
CA THR A 139 -12.89 -5.24 -19.53
C THR A 139 -13.15 -3.79 -19.18
N ALA A 140 -12.93 -2.95 -20.18
CA ALA A 140 -13.29 -1.55 -20.16
C ALA A 140 -14.72 -1.35 -19.65
N LYS A 141 -14.88 -0.41 -18.72
CA LYS A 141 -16.06 0.45 -18.73
C LYS A 141 -15.63 1.90 -18.62
N SER A 142 -15.15 2.40 -19.76
CA SER A 142 -15.23 3.82 -20.07
C SER A 142 -16.71 4.19 -20.20
N ARG A 143 -17.18 4.98 -19.24
CA ARG A 143 -18.11 6.11 -19.37
C ARG A 143 -19.37 5.92 -20.25
N GLN A 144 -20.53 5.85 -19.60
CA GLN A 144 -21.73 6.53 -20.11
C GLN A 144 -22.13 7.62 -19.10
N GLN A 145 -21.71 8.84 -19.41
CA GLN A 145 -22.42 10.06 -19.02
C GLN A 145 -23.39 10.39 -20.14
N THR A 146 -24.69 10.44 -19.84
CA THR A 146 -25.74 11.29 -20.46
C THR A 146 -27.10 10.97 -19.81
N PRO A 147 -28.12 11.85 -19.81
CA PRO A 147 -28.21 13.24 -19.32
C PRO A 147 -29.29 13.40 -18.20
N ARG A 148 -29.29 14.60 -17.57
CA ARG A 148 -30.23 15.20 -16.58
C ARG A 148 -31.60 14.52 -16.32
N LYS A 149 -31.96 14.47 -15.03
CA LYS A 149 -33.18 15.14 -14.53
C LYS A 149 -32.83 15.99 -13.29
N SER A 150 -32.98 17.30 -13.47
CA SER A 150 -32.86 18.34 -12.45
C SER A 150 -34.16 18.36 -11.65
N SER A 151 -34.13 17.89 -10.41
CA SER A 151 -35.18 18.17 -9.42
C SER A 151 -34.73 19.37 -8.58
N SER A 152 -35.32 20.53 -8.85
CA SER A 152 -35.15 21.74 -8.02
C SER A 152 -35.52 21.47 -6.57
N PRO A 153 -34.75 21.92 -5.58
CA PRO A 153 -35.27 22.18 -4.25
C PRO A 153 -36.02 23.53 -4.26
N THR A 154 -37.31 23.49 -3.92
CA THR A 154 -38.15 24.64 -3.65
C THR A 154 -37.55 25.48 -2.53
N PHE A 155 -37.17 26.71 -2.83
CA PHE A 155 -36.74 27.71 -1.86
C PHE A 155 -38.00 28.28 -1.18
N ILE A 156 -38.12 28.07 0.13
CA ILE A 156 -39.15 28.74 0.95
C ILE A 156 -38.54 30.08 1.39
N PRO A 157 -39.11 31.24 1.02
CA PRO A 157 -38.63 32.52 1.54
C PRO A 157 -39.01 32.64 3.02
N ILE A 158 -38.01 32.80 3.88
CA ILE A 158 -38.18 33.23 5.27
C ILE A 158 -38.50 34.72 5.23
N VAL A 159 -39.70 35.07 5.67
CA VAL A 159 -40.14 36.45 5.89
C VAL A 159 -39.41 36.97 7.12
N THR A 160 -38.46 37.88 6.91
CA THR A 160 -37.91 38.72 7.98
C THR A 160 -38.90 39.83 8.31
N THR A 161 -39.59 39.70 9.44
CA THR A 161 -40.25 40.82 10.11
C THR A 161 -39.23 41.58 10.93
N ASP A 162 -39.02 42.82 10.52
CA ASP A 162 -38.37 43.91 11.25
C ASP A 162 -39.15 44.26 12.51
N SER A 163 -38.46 44.41 13.64
CA SER A 163 -38.94 45.14 14.83
C SER A 163 -37.74 45.46 15.71
N GLY A 164 -37.43 46.75 15.77
CA GLY A 164 -36.18 47.31 16.27
C GLY A 164 -35.93 47.20 17.76
N ILE A 165 -34.68 47.49 18.13
CA ILE A 165 -34.32 47.98 19.46
C ILE A 165 -33.29 49.11 19.28
N THR A 166 -33.63 50.21 19.92
CA THR A 166 -33.05 51.56 20.01
C THR A 166 -31.62 51.65 20.57
N GLU A 167 -30.92 52.71 20.15
CA GLU A 167 -29.73 53.31 20.77
C GLU A 167 -29.94 53.63 22.26
N ALA A 168 -28.88 53.47 23.07
CA ALA A 168 -28.48 54.44 24.09
C ALA A 168 -27.13 54.05 24.76
N THR A 169 -26.18 54.98 24.65
CA THR A 169 -25.01 55.27 25.52
C THR A 169 -23.83 54.31 25.56
#